data_AF-A0A956X0M2-F1
#
_entry.id   AF-A0A956X0M2-F1
#
_cell.length_a   1.000
_cell.length_b   1.000
_cell.length_c   1.000
_cell.angle_alpha   90.00
_cell.angle_beta   90.00
_cell.angle_gamma   90.00
#
_symmetry.space_group_name_H-M   'P 1'
#
loop_
_entity.id
_entity.type
_entity.pdbx_description
1 polymer ?
#
loop_
_entity_poly.entity_id
_entity_poly.type
_entity_poly.pdbx_seq_one_letter_code
_entity_poly.pdbx_strand_id
1 'polypeptide(L)'
;QPPTHGLTGQYFEGELWEGEPAFTRVDPMLLFAWPEQEPWPAPFSVRWTGTLTAPSSGIYRFQINADDGVRMWLDGELVGESMQPDNVNMIDTEVVLDAGPHDVRIDYFQRGGGKALEFWWQPPGEQLRPVQPGMLLP
;
A
#
# COMPACT_ATOMS: atom_id res chain seq x y z
N GLN A 1 4.32 -12.98 19.33
CA GLN A 1 4.77 -11.57 19.28
C GLN A 1 4.16 -10.96 18.04
N PRO A 2 3.75 -9.68 18.06
CA PRO A 2 3.33 -9.02 16.82
C PRO A 2 4.47 -9.04 15.79
N PRO A 3 4.15 -9.00 14.48
CA PRO A 3 5.17 -8.85 13.45
C PRO A 3 6.01 -7.60 13.77
N THR A 4 7.33 -7.72 13.68
CA THR A 4 8.24 -6.57 13.87
C THR A 4 8.45 -5.76 12.59
N HIS A 5 7.84 -6.20 11.49
CA HIS A 5 8.04 -5.72 10.14
C HIS A 5 6.69 -5.72 9.40
N GLY A 6 6.52 -4.76 8.48
CA GLY A 6 5.27 -4.52 7.77
C GLY A 6 4.80 -3.08 7.93
N LEU A 7 3.59 -2.80 7.45
CA LEU A 7 2.92 -1.51 7.66
C LEU A 7 1.72 -1.67 8.59
N THR A 8 1.44 -0.65 9.39
CA THR A 8 0.22 -0.60 10.20
C THR A 8 -0.97 -0.35 9.28
N GLY A 9 -1.79 -1.38 9.05
CA GLY A 9 -3.03 -1.33 8.29
C GLY A 9 -4.23 -1.02 9.19
N GLN A 10 -4.87 0.11 8.97
CA GLN A 10 -6.15 0.50 9.56
C GLN A 10 -7.27 0.17 8.56
N TYR A 11 -8.23 -0.64 8.99
CA TYR A 11 -9.31 -1.15 8.14
C TYR A 11 -10.64 -0.49 8.52
N PHE A 12 -11.30 0.15 7.56
CA PHE A 12 -12.50 0.97 7.77
C PHE A 12 -13.69 0.45 6.97
N GLU A 13 -14.86 0.40 7.59
CA GLU A 13 -16.11 0.19 6.86
C GLU A 13 -16.39 1.41 5.95
N GLY A 14 -16.74 1.18 4.69
CA GLY A 14 -16.92 2.24 3.69
C GLY A 14 -15.64 2.68 2.97
N GLU A 15 -15.76 3.63 2.03
CA GLU A 15 -14.73 3.92 1.02
C GLU A 15 -13.78 5.08 1.36
N LEU A 16 -14.05 5.83 2.44
CA LEU A 16 -13.45 7.16 2.64
C LEU A 16 -12.31 7.23 3.68
N TRP A 17 -11.87 6.11 4.26
CA TRP A 17 -10.84 6.10 5.32
C TRP A 17 -11.18 7.02 6.51
N GLU A 18 -12.46 7.13 6.85
CA GLU A 18 -12.99 8.02 7.89
C GLU A 18 -13.56 7.22 9.07
N GLY A 19 -13.62 7.88 10.23
CA GLY A 19 -14.13 7.29 11.46
C GLY A 19 -13.11 6.42 12.19
N GLU A 20 -13.59 5.65 13.18
CA GLU A 20 -12.77 4.68 13.90
C GLU A 20 -12.57 3.43 13.03
N PRO A 21 -11.33 2.93 12.88
CA PRO A 21 -11.09 1.70 12.14
C PRO A 21 -11.76 0.51 12.86
N ALA A 22 -12.41 -0.36 12.10
CA ALA A 22 -13.02 -1.58 12.62
C ALA A 22 -11.98 -2.50 13.28
N PHE A 23 -10.77 -2.54 12.71
CA PHE A 23 -9.59 -3.08 13.37
C PHE A 23 -8.30 -2.48 12.81
N THR A 24 -7.19 -2.72 13.51
CA THR A 24 -5.84 -2.37 13.08
C THR A 24 -4.94 -3.59 13.24
N ARG A 25 -4.06 -3.83 12.27
CA ARG A 25 -3.03 -4.87 12.35
C ARG A 25 -1.77 -4.47 11.58
N VAL A 26 -0.67 -5.15 11.83
CA VAL A 26 0.54 -5.02 11.03
C VAL A 26 0.48 -6.03 9.88
N ASP A 27 0.56 -5.53 8.65
CA ASP A 27 0.60 -6.34 7.44
C ASP A 27 2.06 -6.44 6.94
N PRO A 28 2.71 -7.62 7.04
CA PRO A 28 4.13 -7.77 6.69
C PRO A 28 4.44 -7.48 5.22
N MET A 29 3.49 -7.74 4.33
CA MET A 29 3.55 -7.42 2.90
C MET A 29 2.16 -7.01 2.42
N LEU A 30 2.14 -6.16 1.42
CA LEU A 30 0.92 -5.74 0.73
C LEU A 30 0.82 -6.56 -0.57
N LEU A 31 0.37 -7.81 -0.45
CA LEU A 31 0.11 -8.75 -1.55
C LEU A 31 -1.22 -9.45 -1.29
N PHE A 32 -2.30 -8.67 -1.37
CA PHE A 32 -3.65 -9.11 -1.05
C PHE A 32 -4.40 -9.59 -2.29
N ALA A 33 -5.03 -10.74 -2.14
CA ALA A 33 -6.13 -11.21 -2.96
C ALA A 33 -7.22 -11.68 -1.99
N TRP A 34 -8.11 -10.76 -1.60
CA TRP A 34 -9.09 -11.07 -0.56
C TRP A 34 -10.20 -11.97 -1.10
N PRO A 35 -10.59 -13.01 -0.35
CA PRO A 35 -11.84 -13.71 -0.62
C PRO A 35 -13.03 -12.79 -0.39
N GLU A 36 -14.19 -13.16 -0.93
CA GLU A 36 -15.42 -12.34 -0.88
C GLU A 36 -15.78 -11.84 0.52
N GLN A 37 -15.60 -12.69 1.53
CA GLN A 37 -15.95 -12.41 2.94
C GLN A 37 -14.86 -11.66 3.71
N GLU A 38 -13.70 -11.40 3.12
CA GLU A 38 -12.62 -10.67 3.78
C GLU A 38 -12.33 -9.32 3.10
N PRO A 39 -11.85 -8.31 3.88
CA PRO A 39 -12.04 -8.23 5.33
C PRO A 39 -13.55 -8.28 5.72
N TRP A 40 -14.41 -7.85 4.79
CA TRP A 40 -15.87 -8.06 4.72
C TRP A 40 -16.33 -7.74 3.29
N PRO A 41 -17.61 -7.96 2.92
CA PRO A 41 -18.16 -7.51 1.64
C PRO A 41 -17.91 -6.02 1.38
N ALA A 42 -17.68 -5.63 0.13
CA ALA A 42 -17.52 -4.21 -0.21
C ALA A 42 -18.82 -3.43 0.15
N PRO A 43 -18.73 -2.13 0.51
CA PRO A 43 -17.52 -1.30 0.44
C PRO A 43 -16.64 -1.34 1.70
N PHE A 44 -15.33 -1.18 1.49
CA PHE A 44 -14.35 -0.98 2.55
C PHE A 44 -13.15 -0.19 2.07
N SER A 45 -12.36 0.29 3.02
CA SER A 45 -11.10 0.97 2.74
C SER A 45 -10.04 0.62 3.75
N VAL A 46 -8.78 0.71 3.32
CA VAL A 46 -7.62 0.41 4.15
C VAL A 46 -6.59 1.51 3.98
N ARG A 47 -6.04 1.98 5.10
CA ARG A 47 -4.89 2.88 5.12
C ARG A 47 -3.73 2.16 5.78
N TRP A 48 -2.65 1.96 5.03
CA TRP A 48 -1.38 1.49 5.56
C TRP A 48 -0.46 2.67 5.79
N THR A 49 0.13 2.74 6.98
CA THR A 49 1.16 3.73 7.35
C THR A 49 2.36 3.05 7.99
N GLY A 50 3.52 3.68 7.86
CA GLY A 50 4.75 3.23 8.48
C GLY A 50 5.96 3.82 7.77
N THR A 51 7.07 3.09 7.78
CA THR A 51 8.33 3.50 7.16
C THR A 51 8.79 2.48 6.13
N LEU A 52 9.21 2.97 4.95
CA LEU A 52 9.93 2.20 3.93
C LEU A 52 11.42 2.54 3.99
N THR A 53 12.28 1.53 4.10
CA THR A 53 13.74 1.74 4.11
C THR A 53 14.32 1.56 2.71
N ALA A 54 14.84 2.64 2.14
CA ALA A 54 15.62 2.63 0.90
C ALA A 54 17.07 2.20 1.19
N PRO A 55 17.57 1.07 0.67
CA PRO A 55 18.93 0.59 0.96
C PRO A 55 20.04 1.46 0.36
N SER A 56 19.73 2.25 -0.67
CA SER A 56 20.67 3.15 -1.35
C SER A 56 19.94 4.37 -1.92
N SER A 57 20.65 5.50 -2.07
CA SER A 57 20.09 6.66 -2.77
C SER A 57 19.96 6.36 -4.27
N GLY A 58 18.89 6.85 -4.89
CA GLY A 58 18.70 6.76 -6.34
C GLY A 58 17.23 6.80 -6.77
N ILE A 59 16.99 6.48 -8.04
CA ILE A 59 15.65 6.40 -8.60
C ILE A 59 15.04 5.03 -8.27
N TYR A 60 13.93 5.05 -7.56
CA TYR A 60 13.08 3.89 -7.28
C TYR A 60 11.83 3.97 -8.16
N ARG A 61 11.46 2.87 -8.77
CA ARG A 61 10.14 2.74 -9.41
C ARG A 61 9.19 2.03 -8.46
N PHE A 62 8.01 2.58 -8.24
CA PHE A 62 6.95 1.96 -7.45
C PHE A 62 5.79 1.56 -8.35
N GLN A 63 5.29 0.35 -8.15
CA GLN A 63 4.10 -0.14 -8.82
C GLN A 63 3.09 -0.63 -7.79
N ILE A 64 1.85 -0.18 -7.90
CA ILE A 64 0.75 -0.70 -7.10
C ILE A 64 -0.38 -1.09 -8.03
N ASN A 65 -0.76 -2.36 -8.02
CA ASN A 65 -1.98 -2.85 -8.67
C ASN A 65 -3.07 -2.93 -7.62
N ALA A 66 -4.26 -2.41 -7.91
CA ALA A 66 -5.38 -2.39 -6.98
C ALA A 66 -6.71 -2.66 -7.71
N ASP A 67 -7.66 -3.27 -7.01
CA ASP A 67 -9.07 -3.39 -7.44
C ASP A 67 -9.93 -3.11 -6.20
N ASP A 68 -10.45 -1.90 -5.96
CA ASP A 68 -10.53 -0.73 -6.84
C ASP A 68 -9.33 0.24 -6.72
N GLY A 69 -9.51 1.40 -6.08
CA GLY A 69 -8.63 2.55 -6.22
C GLY A 69 -7.56 2.66 -5.15
N VAL A 70 -6.48 3.36 -5.48
CA VAL A 70 -5.29 3.46 -4.65
C VAL A 70 -4.58 4.81 -4.76
N ARG A 71 -3.96 5.22 -3.65
CA ARG A 71 -3.06 6.37 -3.54
C ARG A 71 -1.81 5.99 -2.77
N MET A 72 -0.69 6.60 -3.13
CA MET A 72 0.59 6.42 -2.46
C MET A 72 1.22 7.77 -2.12
N TRP A 73 1.68 7.89 -0.88
CA TRP A 73 2.48 9.02 -0.42
C TRP A 73 3.83 8.54 0.10
N LEU A 74 4.86 9.34 -0.17
CA LEU A 74 6.18 9.21 0.42
C LEU A 74 6.57 10.55 1.05
N ASP A 75 7.04 10.53 2.29
CA ASP A 75 7.44 11.72 3.06
C ASP A 75 6.38 12.84 3.07
N GLY A 76 5.10 12.44 3.06
CA GLY A 76 3.95 13.34 3.05
C GLY A 76 3.55 13.86 1.66
N GLU A 77 4.33 13.60 0.61
CA GLU A 77 4.02 14.00 -0.77
C GLU A 77 3.24 12.91 -1.50
N LEU A 78 2.22 13.29 -2.26
CA LEU A 78 1.47 12.35 -3.11
C LEU A 78 2.31 12.02 -4.35
N VAL A 79 2.82 10.78 -4.43
CA VAL A 79 3.70 10.33 -5.52
C VAL A 79 2.96 9.56 -6.63
N GLY A 80 1.74 9.12 -6.35
CA GLY A 80 0.88 8.49 -7.35
C GLY A 80 -0.54 8.25 -6.83
N GLU A 81 -1.51 8.34 -7.74
CA GLU A 81 -2.90 7.94 -7.48
C GLU A 81 -3.58 7.39 -8.73
N SER A 82 -4.51 6.46 -8.51
CA SER A 82 -5.40 5.94 -9.53
C SER A 82 -6.71 5.51 -8.87
N MET A 83 -7.77 6.26 -9.13
CA MET A 83 -9.00 6.29 -8.33
C MET A 83 -10.26 6.05 -9.18
N GLN A 84 -10.13 5.30 -10.28
CA GLN A 84 -11.27 5.00 -11.15
C GLN A 84 -12.10 3.90 -10.50
N PRO A 85 -13.33 4.18 -10.03
CA PRO A 85 -14.15 3.15 -9.39
C PRO A 85 -14.56 2.07 -10.41
N ASP A 86 -14.86 0.87 -9.90
CA ASP A 86 -15.35 -0.28 -10.66
C ASP A 86 -14.33 -0.79 -11.71
N ASN A 87 -13.03 -0.54 -11.47
CA ASN A 87 -11.92 -0.89 -12.36
C ASN A 87 -10.68 -1.33 -11.57
N VAL A 88 -9.85 -2.16 -12.21
CA VAL A 88 -8.48 -2.37 -11.77
C VAL A 88 -7.69 -1.07 -12.01
N ASN A 89 -7.12 -0.54 -10.93
CA ASN A 89 -6.28 0.65 -10.94
C ASN A 89 -4.81 0.27 -10.80
N MET A 90 -3.95 1.12 -11.35
CA MET A 90 -2.51 0.95 -11.27
C MET A 90 -1.82 2.29 -11.01
N ILE A 91 -0.85 2.29 -10.09
CA ILE A 91 0.18 3.30 -9.96
C ILE A 91 1.45 2.73 -10.57
N ASP A 92 2.16 3.52 -11.37
CA ASP A 92 3.49 3.21 -11.91
C ASP A 92 4.28 4.52 -11.97
N THR A 93 5.16 4.74 -10.99
CA THR A 93 5.80 6.04 -10.76
C THR A 93 7.27 5.87 -10.39
N GLU A 94 8.10 6.85 -10.72
CA GLU A 94 9.52 6.91 -10.34
C GLU A 94 9.74 8.04 -9.34
N VAL A 95 10.46 7.75 -8.25
CA VAL A 95 10.74 8.68 -7.16
C VAL A 95 12.23 8.61 -6.83
N VAL A 96 12.87 9.75 -6.63
CA VAL A 96 14.25 9.82 -6.13
C VAL A 96 14.19 9.73 -4.61
N LEU A 97 14.86 8.73 -4.04
CA LEU A 97 14.98 8.56 -2.60
C LEU A 97 16.43 8.66 -2.18
N ASP A 98 16.66 9.13 -0.96
CA ASP A 98 17.93 9.01 -0.29
C ASP A 98 18.04 7.65 0.41
N ALA A 99 19.26 7.19 0.71
CA ALA A 99 19.42 5.98 1.52
C ALA A 99 18.89 6.23 2.93
N GLY A 100 17.99 5.37 3.42
CA GLY A 100 17.45 5.46 4.76
C GLY A 100 15.92 5.30 4.84
N PRO A 101 15.34 5.62 6.01
CA PRO A 101 13.91 5.54 6.24
C PRO A 101 13.15 6.68 5.57
N HIS A 102 12.01 6.34 4.94
CA HIS A 102 11.05 7.26 4.37
C HIS A 102 9.65 6.95 4.91
N ASP A 103 8.88 7.98 5.25
CA ASP A 103 7.50 7.78 5.66
C ASP A 103 6.68 7.33 4.46
N VAL A 104 5.88 6.27 4.62
CA VAL A 104 5.03 5.75 3.55
C VAL A 104 3.58 5.68 4.01
N ARG A 105 2.68 6.11 3.14
CA ARG A 105 1.25 5.88 3.27
C ARG A 105 0.70 5.29 1.98
N ILE A 106 -0.13 4.26 2.10
CA ILE A 106 -0.92 3.72 0.99
C ILE A 106 -2.38 3.69 1.42
N ASP A 107 -3.23 4.36 0.66
CA ASP A 107 -4.67 4.36 0.86
C ASP A 107 -5.32 3.57 -0.27
N TYR A 108 -6.10 2.56 0.08
CA TYR A 108 -6.86 1.72 -0.85
C TYR A 108 -8.33 1.73 -0.49
N PHE A 109 -9.20 1.74 -1.50
CA PHE A 109 -10.62 1.52 -1.30
C PHE A 109 -11.13 0.45 -2.25
N GLN A 110 -12.22 -0.19 -1.83
CA GLN A 110 -12.91 -1.22 -2.58
C GLN A 110 -14.41 -0.95 -2.52
N ARG A 111 -15.02 -0.75 -3.68
CA ARG A 111 -16.44 -0.52 -3.88
C ARG A 111 -17.21 -1.77 -4.29
N GLY A 112 -16.60 -2.67 -5.05
CA GLY A 112 -17.25 -3.91 -5.48
C GLY A 112 -16.38 -4.81 -6.36
N GLY A 113 -16.85 -6.02 -6.67
CA GLY A 113 -16.12 -6.93 -7.57
C GLY A 113 -14.89 -7.59 -6.94
N GLY A 114 -13.81 -7.67 -7.72
CA GLY A 114 -12.55 -8.31 -7.32
C GLY A 114 -11.81 -7.48 -6.28
N LYS A 115 -11.16 -8.10 -5.30
CA LYS A 115 -10.53 -7.41 -4.18
C LYS A 115 -9.05 -7.73 -4.14
N ALA A 116 -8.21 -6.85 -4.65
CA ALA A 116 -6.78 -7.09 -4.67
C ALA A 116 -5.98 -5.82 -4.45
N LEU A 117 -4.78 -5.99 -3.87
CA LEU A 117 -3.77 -4.96 -3.80
C LEU A 117 -2.38 -5.58 -3.76
N GLU A 118 -1.50 -5.17 -4.66
CA GLU A 118 -0.11 -5.63 -4.70
C GLU A 118 0.86 -4.46 -4.75
N PHE A 119 1.80 -4.39 -3.81
CA PHE A 119 2.82 -3.35 -3.72
C PHE A 119 4.20 -3.87 -4.15
N TRP A 120 4.70 -3.30 -5.24
CA TRP A 120 5.96 -3.64 -5.88
C TRP A 120 6.87 -2.42 -5.95
N TRP A 121 8.17 -2.68 -5.97
CA TRP A 121 9.19 -1.66 -6.18
C TRP A 121 10.38 -2.19 -6.98
N GLN A 122 11.12 -1.28 -7.61
CA GLN A 122 12.37 -1.54 -8.28
C GLN A 122 13.43 -0.58 -7.71
N PRO A 123 14.32 -1.07 -6.84
CA PRO A 123 15.47 -0.29 -6.38
C PRO A 123 16.46 0.05 -7.51
N PRO A 124 17.34 1.05 -7.32
CA PRO A 124 18.35 1.45 -8.29
C PRO A 124 19.23 0.27 -8.73
N GLY A 125 19.26 -0.02 -10.03
CA GLY A 125 20.08 -1.11 -10.59
C GLY A 125 19.54 -2.52 -10.31
N GLU A 126 18.35 -2.64 -9.73
CA GLU A 126 17.69 -3.91 -9.45
C GLU A 126 16.47 -4.16 -10.36
N GLN A 127 15.84 -5.31 -10.20
CA GLN A 127 14.61 -5.70 -10.89
C GLN A 127 13.38 -5.40 -10.02
N LEU A 128 12.24 -5.18 -10.68
CA LEU A 128 10.95 -5.03 -10.01
C LEU A 128 10.62 -6.29 -9.20
N ARG A 129 10.21 -6.11 -7.95
CA ARG A 129 9.87 -7.18 -7.01
C ARG A 129 8.87 -6.71 -5.96
N PRO A 130 8.17 -7.60 -5.24
CA PRO A 130 7.33 -7.19 -4.14
C PRO A 130 8.17 -6.53 -3.04
N VAL A 131 7.63 -5.50 -2.40
CA VAL A 131 8.29 -4.88 -1.25
C VAL A 131 8.35 -5.89 -0.10
N GLN A 132 9.56 -6.22 0.33
CA GLN A 132 9.79 -7.26 1.32
C GLN A 132 9.47 -6.74 2.73
N PRO A 133 9.02 -7.60 3.68
CA PRO A 133 8.72 -7.17 5.04
C PRO A 133 9.91 -6.47 5.71
N GLY A 134 11.12 -6.97 5.48
CA GLY A 134 12.35 -6.39 6.04
C GLY A 134 12.63 -4.94 5.62
N MET A 135 11.91 -4.41 4.62
CA MET A 135 12.01 -3.02 4.18
C MET A 135 10.94 -2.12 4.82
N LEU A 136 10.01 -2.70 5.57
CA LEU A 136 8.82 -2.03 6.10
C LEU A 136 8.80 -2.10 7.62
N LEU A 137 8.52 -0.97 8.26
CA LEU A 137 8.29 -0.87 9.71
C LEU A 137 6.94 -0.22 10.00
N PRO A 138 6.20 -0.71 11.01
CA PRO A 138 4.83 -0.29 11.30
C PRO A 138 4.71 1.11 11.91
#